data_AF-A0A940TS20-F1
#
_entry.id   AF-A0A940TS20-F1
#
_cell.length_a   1.000
_cell.length_b   1.000
_cell.length_c   1.000
_cell.angle_alpha   90.00
_cell.angle_beta   90.00
_cell.angle_gamma   90.00
#
_symmetry.space_group_name_H-M   'P 1'
#
loop_
_entity.id
_entity.type
_entity.pdbx_description
1 polymer ?
#
loop_
_entity_poly.entity_id
_entity_poly.type
_entity_poly.pdbx_seq_one_letter_code
_entity_poly.pdbx_strand_id
1 'polypeptide(L)'
;MRTKEEEKKDWKDYYEGSNILDKISDEPADITLKQDLRQEILLSKRRSKLKNVTIKVDPLQIVAIKKLSNMKSIPYQTLIRHWLAEGIKHEMDSVLK
;
A
#
# COMPACT_ATOMS: atom_id res chain seq x y z
N MET A 1 -25.53 -22.07 10.21
CA MET A 1 -25.85 -20.67 10.60
C MET A 1 -25.05 -20.32 11.85
N ARG A 2 -24.11 -19.37 11.74
CA ARG A 2 -23.55 -18.56 12.82
C ARG A 2 -22.84 -17.38 12.18
N THR A 3 -23.57 -16.28 12.04
CA THR A 3 -23.05 -14.94 11.75
C THR A 3 -22.15 -14.52 12.91
N LYS A 4 -20.90 -14.13 12.64
CA LYS A 4 -20.09 -13.37 13.59
C LYS A 4 -19.94 -11.97 13.02
N GLU A 5 -20.58 -11.03 13.69
CA GLU A 5 -20.43 -9.60 13.50
C GLU A 5 -18.94 -9.24 13.53
N GLU A 6 -18.46 -8.55 12.49
CA GLU A 6 -17.17 -7.88 12.53
C GLU A 6 -17.28 -6.68 13.46
N GLU A 7 -17.12 -6.93 14.76
CA GLU A 7 -16.87 -5.87 15.72
C GLU A 7 -15.64 -5.09 15.25
N LYS A 8 -15.79 -3.76 15.13
CA LYS A 8 -14.67 -2.81 14.97
C LYS A 8 -13.76 -2.95 16.20
N LYS A 9 -12.83 -3.90 16.15
CA LYS A 9 -11.79 -4.04 17.16
C LYS A 9 -10.86 -2.85 17.06
N ASP A 10 -10.80 -2.07 18.12
CA ASP A 10 -9.71 -1.12 18.31
C ASP A 10 -8.44 -1.93 18.56
N TRP A 11 -7.63 -2.01 17.51
CA TRP A 11 -6.40 -2.79 17.53
C TRP A 11 -5.37 -2.21 18.51
N LYS A 12 -5.46 -0.90 18.81
CA LYS A 12 -4.50 -0.23 19.67
C LYS A 12 -4.57 -0.77 21.10
N ASP A 13 -5.76 -0.77 21.69
CA ASP A 13 -5.99 -1.27 23.05
C ASP A 13 -5.67 -2.77 23.17
N TYR A 14 -5.93 -3.54 22.10
CA TYR A 14 -5.66 -4.97 22.06
C TYR A 14 -4.15 -5.30 22.16
N TYR A 15 -3.31 -4.56 21.41
CA TYR A 15 -1.87 -4.77 21.39
C TYR A 15 -1.15 -4.10 22.56
N GLU A 16 -1.68 -3.02 23.13
CA GLU A 16 -1.13 -2.39 24.34
C GLU A 16 -1.45 -3.19 25.62
N GLY A 17 -2.63 -3.81 25.71
CA GLY A 17 -3.09 -4.50 26.92
C GLY A 17 -2.81 -6.02 26.98
N SER A 18 -2.46 -6.64 25.86
CA SER A 18 -2.26 -8.11 25.79
C SER A 18 -0.78 -8.44 25.58
N ASN A 19 -0.19 -9.29 26.44
CA ASN A 19 1.12 -9.88 26.18
C ASN A 19 1.03 -10.91 25.04
N ILE A 20 1.02 -10.42 23.80
CA ILE A 20 0.84 -11.21 22.57
C ILE A 20 1.90 -12.29 22.38
N LEU A 21 3.07 -12.15 23.02
CA LEU A 21 4.18 -13.08 22.92
C LEU A 21 3.84 -14.45 23.53
N ASP A 22 3.04 -14.49 24.60
CA ASP A 22 2.62 -15.74 25.24
C ASP A 22 1.55 -16.50 24.43
N LYS A 23 0.98 -15.87 23.39
CA LYS A 23 -0.03 -16.45 22.51
C LYS A 23 0.55 -17.01 21.22
N ILE A 24 1.87 -16.89 21.02
CA ILE A 24 2.57 -17.45 19.87
C ILE A 24 2.84 -18.93 20.18
N SER A 25 2.16 -19.82 19.45
CA SER A 25 2.41 -21.26 19.51
C SER A 25 3.35 -21.65 18.37
N ASP A 26 4.34 -22.51 18.66
CA ASP A 26 5.25 -23.09 17.66
C ASP A 26 4.61 -24.22 16.83
N GLU A 27 3.31 -24.48 17.02
CA GLU A 27 2.56 -25.42 16.20
C GLU A 27 2.42 -24.90 14.76
N PRO A 28 2.55 -25.78 13.74
CA PRO A 28 2.38 -25.40 12.36
C PRO A 28 0.93 -24.94 12.14
N ALA A 29 0.75 -23.62 12.00
CA ALA A 29 -0.54 -23.05 11.66
C ALA A 29 -0.92 -23.47 10.23
N ASP A 30 -2.09 -24.07 10.07
CA ASP A 30 -2.63 -24.42 8.76
C ASP A 30 -3.20 -23.14 8.11
N ILE A 31 -2.31 -22.38 7.45
CA ILE A 31 -2.65 -21.09 6.82
C ILE A 31 -3.47 -21.37 5.56
N THR A 32 -4.76 -21.66 5.73
CA THR A 32 -5.66 -21.88 4.60
C THR A 32 -6.09 -20.55 4.01
N LEU A 33 -5.68 -20.27 2.77
CA LEU A 33 -6.09 -19.08 2.05
C LEU A 33 -7.59 -19.16 1.72
N LYS A 34 -8.35 -18.11 2.06
CA LYS A 34 -9.77 -18.00 1.66
C LYS A 34 -9.90 -18.25 0.14
N GLN A 35 -10.85 -19.11 -0.27
CA GLN A 35 -11.00 -19.53 -1.66
C GLN A 35 -11.18 -18.34 -2.62
N ASP A 36 -11.90 -17.29 -2.20
CA ASP A 36 -12.09 -16.07 -2.99
C ASP A 36 -10.75 -15.34 -3.24
N LEU A 37 -9.91 -15.23 -2.19
CA LEU A 37 -8.59 -14.62 -2.28
C LEU A 37 -7.67 -15.43 -3.19
N ARG A 38 -7.74 -16.77 -3.11
CA ARG A 38 -7.02 -17.68 -4.01
C ARG A 38 -7.46 -17.48 -5.45
N GLN A 39 -8.77 -17.36 -5.71
CA GLN A 39 -9.28 -17.11 -7.05
C GLN A 39 -8.89 -15.73 -7.57
N GLU A 40 -8.92 -14.67 -6.77
CA GLU A 40 -8.46 -13.34 -7.19
C GLU A 40 -6.98 -13.32 -7.60
N ILE A 41 -6.13 -14.04 -6.84
CA ILE A 41 -4.71 -14.20 -7.14
C ILE A 41 -4.51 -15.01 -8.42
N LEU A 42 -5.16 -16.18 -8.54
CA LEU A 42 -5.04 -17.06 -9.71
C LEU A 42 -5.59 -16.39 -10.98
N LEU A 43 -6.72 -15.69 -10.87
CA LEU A 43 -7.34 -14.97 -11.98
C LEU A 43 -6.59 -13.67 -12.34
N SER A 44 -5.51 -13.33 -11.63
CA SER A 44 -4.70 -12.12 -11.87
C SER A 44 -5.53 -10.83 -11.97
N LYS A 45 -6.72 -10.79 -11.36
CA LYS A 45 -7.61 -9.61 -11.35
C LYS A 45 -6.96 -8.40 -10.68
N ARG A 46 -5.92 -8.64 -9.86
CA ARG A 46 -5.08 -7.63 -9.20
C ARG A 46 -3.85 -7.18 -9.99
N ARG A 47 -3.63 -7.63 -11.23
CA ARG A 47 -2.62 -6.99 -12.09
C ARG A 47 -3.15 -5.63 -12.50
N SER A 48 -2.88 -4.62 -11.67
CA SER A 48 -3.11 -3.22 -12.01
C SER A 48 -2.49 -2.95 -13.38
N LYS A 49 -3.32 -2.53 -14.34
CA LYS A 49 -2.90 -2.18 -15.70
C LYS A 49 -2.23 -0.82 -15.67
N LEU A 50 -1.05 -0.74 -15.05
CA LEU A 50 -0.20 0.45 -15.17
C LEU A 50 0.02 0.72 -16.65
N LYS A 51 -0.28 1.95 -17.08
CA LYS A 51 -0.02 2.41 -18.44
C LYS A 51 1.31 3.16 -18.47
N ASN A 52 2.10 2.90 -19.51
CA ASN A 52 3.33 3.65 -19.74
C ASN A 52 2.97 5.04 -20.27
N VAL A 53 3.53 6.07 -19.66
CA VAL A 53 3.36 7.47 -20.06
C VAL A 53 4.75 8.06 -20.25
N THR A 54 4.93 8.83 -21.32
CA THR A 54 6.16 9.58 -21.58
C THR A 54 5.91 11.05 -21.28
N ILE A 55 6.73 11.66 -20.43
CA ILE A 55 6.65 13.07 -20.08
C ILE A 55 8.00 13.71 -20.40
N LYS A 56 7.99 14.84 -21.10
CA LYS A 56 9.19 15.64 -21.35
C LYS A 56 9.45 16.53 -20.14
N VAL A 57 10.67 16.48 -19.61
CA VAL A 57 11.09 17.22 -18.42
C VAL A 57 12.49 17.77 -18.69
N ASP A 58 12.81 18.91 -18.07
CA ASP A 58 14.16 19.47 -18.13
C ASP A 58 15.19 18.46 -17.59
N PRO A 59 16.29 18.19 -18.34
CA PRO A 59 17.37 17.32 -17.87
C PRO A 59 17.92 17.65 -16.48
N LEU A 60 18.01 18.94 -16.12
CA LEU A 60 18.48 19.38 -14.80
C LEU A 60 17.55 18.93 -13.68
N GLN A 61 16.24 18.97 -13.93
CA GLN A 61 15.24 18.48 -12.97
C GLN A 61 15.37 16.96 -12.79
N ILE A 62 15.61 16.20 -13.87
CA ILE A 62 15.82 14.74 -13.77
C ILE A 62 17.03 14.42 -12.87
N VAL A 63 18.13 15.16 -13.01
CA VAL A 63 19.32 15.00 -12.17
C VAL A 63 19.01 15.31 -10.71
N ALA A 64 18.30 16.41 -10.44
CA ALA A 64 17.90 16.79 -9.09
C ALA A 64 17.01 15.72 -8.43
N ILE A 65 16.02 15.21 -9.16
CA ILE A 65 15.11 14.17 -8.68
C ILE A 65 15.87 12.88 -8.35
N LYS A 66 16.81 12.47 -9.20
CA LYS A 66 17.66 11.29 -8.93
C LYS A 66 18.47 11.46 -7.65
N LYS A 67 19.08 12.63 -7.43
CA LYS A 67 19.81 12.93 -6.18
C LYS A 67 18.89 12.86 -4.96
N LEU A 68 17.72 13.48 -5.02
CA LEU A 68 16.71 13.44 -3.95
C LEU A 68 16.22 12.02 -3.67
N SER A 69 16.03 11.22 -4.72
CA SER A 69 15.59 9.82 -4.60
C SER A 69 16.62 8.96 -3.88
N ASN A 70 17.92 9.16 -4.19
CA ASN A 70 19.01 8.47 -3.51
C ASN A 70 19.09 8.86 -2.02
N MET A 71 18.94 10.15 -1.71
CA MET A 71 18.93 10.63 -0.32
C MET A 71 17.76 10.07 0.48
N LYS A 72 16.61 9.86 -0.17
CA LYS A 72 15.41 9.28 0.45
C LYS A 72 15.39 7.75 0.40
N SER A 73 16.41 7.10 -0.16
CA SER A 73 16.47 5.64 -0.37
C SER A 73 15.23 5.07 -1.08
N ILE A 74 14.65 5.84 -2.01
CA ILE A 74 13.45 5.46 -2.78
C ILE A 74 13.79 5.58 -4.27
N PRO A 75 13.35 4.66 -5.15
CA PRO A 75 13.57 4.80 -6.59
C PRO A 75 12.98 6.09 -7.17
N TYR A 76 13.71 6.77 -8.05
CA TYR A 76 13.26 8.06 -8.64
C TYR A 76 11.89 7.97 -9.32
N GLN A 77 11.56 6.82 -9.95
CA GLN A 77 10.27 6.58 -10.56
C GLN A 77 9.13 6.54 -9.53
N THR A 78 9.38 5.94 -8.36
CA THR A 78 8.43 5.87 -7.25
C THR A 78 8.21 7.25 -6.65
N LEU A 79 9.29 8.03 -6.49
CA LEU A 79 9.21 9.40 -5.98
C LEU A 79 8.37 10.30 -6.89
N ILE A 80 8.60 10.26 -8.20
CA ILE A 80 7.82 11.02 -9.18
C ILE A 80 6.34 10.61 -9.13
N ARG A 81 6.07 9.30 -9.05
CA ARG A 81 4.69 8.79 -8.95
C ARG A 81 4.00 9.28 -7.68
N HIS A 82 4.70 9.32 -6.56
CA HIS A 82 4.18 9.79 -5.28
C HIS A 82 3.80 11.27 -5.35
N TRP A 83 4.70 12.13 -5.83
CA TRP A 83 4.41 13.57 -5.99
C TRP A 83 3.27 13.83 -6.97
N LEU A 84 3.18 13.06 -8.06
CA LEU A 84 2.06 13.19 -8.99
C LEU A 84 0.71 12.87 -8.31
N ALA A 85 0.66 11.80 -7.51
CA ALA A 85 -0.56 11.45 -6.78
C ALA A 85 -0.95 12.50 -5.73
N GLU A 86 0.05 13.02 -5.01
CA GLU A 86 -0.15 14.06 -4.01
C GLU A 86 -0.62 15.38 -4.65
N GLY A 87 -0.01 15.80 -5.75
CA GLY A 87 -0.42 16.97 -6.52
C GLY A 87 -1.86 16.85 -7.03
N ILE A 88 -2.23 15.72 -7.61
CA ILE A 88 -3.62 15.48 -8.05
C ILE A 88 -4.59 15.58 -6.87
N LYS A 89 -4.27 14.95 -5.74
CA LYS A 89 -5.11 14.99 -4.55
C LYS A 89 -5.32 16.43 -4.06
N HIS A 90 -4.23 17.20 -3.97
CA HIS A 90 -4.29 18.59 -3.53
C HIS A 90 -5.15 19.46 -4.44
N GLU A 91 -5.02 19.31 -5.77
CA GLU A 91 -5.84 20.03 -6.75
C GLU A 91 -7.32 19.63 -6.66
N MET A 92 -7.61 18.34 -6.50
CA MET A 92 -8.98 17.86 -6.30
C MET A 92 -9.62 18.45 -5.04
N ASP A 93 -8.87 18.48 -3.94
CA ASP A 93 -9.31 19.08 -2.68
C ASP A 93 -9.53 20.59 -2.81
N SER A 94 -8.76 21.28 -3.66
CA SER A 94 -8.92 22.71 -3.91
C SER A 94 -10.09 23.06 -4.83
N VAL A 95 -10.45 22.19 -5.78
CA VAL A 95 -11.57 22.41 -6.73
C VAL A 95 -12.93 22.03 -6.11
N LEU A 96 -12.95 21.12 -5.14
CA LEU A 96 -14.16 20.69 -4.43
C LEU A 96 -14.53 21.57 -3.22
N LYS A 97 -13.70 22.56 -2.90
CA LYS A 97 -13.94 23.57 -1.86
C LYS A 97 -14.57 24.83 -2.42
#